data_AF-A0A7Y2HR83-F1
#
_entry.id   AF-A0A7Y2HR83-F1
#
_cell.length_a   1.000
_cell.length_b   1.000
_cell.length_c   1.000
_cell.angle_alpha   90.00
_cell.angle_beta   90.00
_cell.angle_gamma   90.00
#
_symmetry.space_group_name_H-M   'P 1'
#
loop_
_entity.id
_entity.type
_entity.pdbx_description
1 polymer ?
#
loop_
_entity_poly.entity_id
_entity_poly.type
_entity_poly.pdbx_seq_one_letter_code
_entity_poly.pdbx_strand_id
1 'polypeptide(L)'
;MTYGFPAMRQALRLAAVLGWAVVGLAGAAPAAAQLDLCMEAERFLRETMEMQALSEPDTIDDWRTQAMVPGCRVTAAGATRDTPTQVARGFFEVLAESGWTRTPDPQDAPNEASLRYRRLGADCLFTYYDGTSTLNTEAEFTVSDAVEIEPGERFFYFLVMCTPAAPAAERGGGPGTGVDDIPSLLR
;
A
#
# COMPACT_ATOMS: atom_id res chain seq x y z
N MET A 1 9.09 -7.31 -91.36
CA MET A 1 8.33 -8.04 -90.34
C MET A 1 9.00 -7.71 -89.00
N THR A 2 8.70 -6.59 -88.34
CA THR A 2 7.64 -6.40 -87.29
C THR A 2 7.57 -7.61 -86.36
N TYR A 3 7.85 -7.53 -85.05
CA TYR A 3 7.31 -6.70 -83.95
C TYR A 3 8.45 -6.37 -82.94
N GLY A 4 8.46 -5.33 -82.08
CA GLY A 4 7.41 -4.54 -81.45
C GLY A 4 7.44 -4.74 -79.92
N PHE A 5 8.01 -3.76 -79.20
CA PHE A 5 7.99 -3.35 -77.75
C PHE A 5 6.81 -3.83 -76.84
N PRO A 6 6.75 -3.50 -75.51
CA PRO A 6 7.75 -3.25 -74.44
C PRO A 6 7.38 -3.89 -73.07
N ALA A 7 8.23 -3.64 -72.05
CA ALA A 7 7.95 -3.36 -70.61
C ALA A 7 6.77 -4.03 -69.87
N MET A 8 6.99 -4.45 -68.61
CA MET A 8 6.49 -3.74 -67.42
C MET A 8 6.70 -4.58 -66.14
N ARG A 9 7.43 -3.94 -65.21
CA ARG A 9 7.43 -4.10 -63.75
C ARG A 9 6.23 -4.89 -63.18
N GLN A 10 6.50 -5.80 -62.25
CA GLN A 10 5.94 -5.74 -60.90
C GLN A 10 6.61 -6.74 -59.97
N ALA A 11 7.25 -6.19 -58.94
CA ALA A 11 7.69 -6.90 -57.77
C ALA A 11 6.45 -7.34 -56.97
N LEU A 12 6.40 -8.59 -56.55
CA LEU A 12 5.53 -9.01 -55.45
C LEU A 12 6.38 -9.74 -54.41
N ARG A 13 6.90 -8.93 -53.47
CA ARG A 13 7.33 -9.42 -52.16
C ARG A 13 6.07 -9.75 -51.37
N LEU A 14 5.70 -11.02 -51.30
CA LEU A 14 4.75 -11.48 -50.28
C LEU A 14 5.55 -11.71 -49.00
N ALA A 15 5.66 -10.62 -48.23
CA ALA A 15 6.17 -10.64 -46.87
C ALA A 15 5.23 -11.46 -46.00
N ALA A 16 5.82 -12.40 -45.26
CA ALA A 16 5.17 -13.12 -44.18
C ALA A 16 4.67 -12.13 -43.11
N VAL A 17 3.39 -12.23 -42.75
CA VAL A 17 2.87 -11.64 -41.52
C VAL A 17 2.21 -12.77 -40.75
N LEU A 18 3.03 -13.57 -40.08
CA LEU A 18 2.59 -14.37 -38.93
C LEU A 18 2.38 -13.37 -37.79
N GLY A 19 1.17 -12.81 -37.72
CA GLY A 19 0.73 -12.01 -36.58
C GLY A 19 0.54 -12.93 -35.38
N TRP A 20 1.59 -13.09 -34.57
CA TRP A 20 1.44 -13.57 -33.19
C TRP A 20 0.73 -12.47 -32.39
N ALA A 21 -0.57 -12.63 -32.20
CA ALA A 21 -1.29 -11.91 -31.17
C ALA A 21 -0.82 -12.42 -29.81
N VAL A 22 0.21 -11.78 -29.24
CA VAL A 22 0.49 -11.88 -27.81
C VAL A 22 -0.58 -11.04 -27.12
N VAL A 23 -1.71 -11.67 -26.79
CA VAL A 23 -2.65 -11.10 -25.83
C VAL A 23 -1.91 -11.07 -24.50
N GLY A 24 -1.43 -9.88 -24.13
CA GLY A 24 -0.85 -9.63 -22.82
C GLY A 24 -1.92 -9.87 -21.75
N LEU A 25 -1.82 -11.00 -21.06
CA LEU A 25 -2.44 -11.17 -19.76
C LEU A 25 -1.85 -10.07 -18.87
N ALA A 26 -2.68 -9.09 -18.50
CA ALA A 26 -2.39 -8.19 -17.38
C ALA A 26 -2.35 -9.07 -16.12
N GLY A 27 -1.18 -9.67 -15.86
CA GLY A 27 -0.98 -10.60 -14.78
C GLY A 27 -1.04 -9.85 -13.46
N ALA A 28 -1.96 -10.24 -12.58
CA ALA A 28 -1.86 -9.92 -11.17
C ALA A 28 -0.44 -10.28 -10.70
N ALA A 29 0.22 -9.36 -9.99
CA ALA A 29 1.54 -9.62 -9.44
C ALA A 29 1.46 -10.89 -8.58
N PRO A 30 2.41 -11.84 -8.73
CA PRO A 30 2.39 -13.07 -7.94
C PRO A 30 2.41 -12.72 -6.46
N ALA A 31 1.69 -13.49 -5.64
CA ALA A 31 1.59 -13.28 -4.19
C ALA A 31 2.96 -13.12 -3.49
N ALA A 32 3.99 -13.83 -3.96
CA ALA A 32 5.35 -13.68 -3.47
C ALA A 32 5.93 -12.27 -3.69
N ALA A 33 5.73 -11.68 -4.88
CA ALA A 33 6.20 -10.33 -5.18
C ALA A 33 5.44 -9.24 -4.40
N GLN A 34 4.22 -9.53 -3.97
CA GLN A 34 3.47 -8.64 -3.08
C GLN A 34 4.08 -8.63 -1.67
N LEU A 35 4.47 -9.79 -1.14
CA LEU A 35 5.10 -9.90 0.18
C LEU A 35 6.43 -9.16 0.29
N ASP A 36 7.18 -9.02 -0.82
CA ASP A 36 8.41 -8.23 -0.85
C ASP A 36 8.19 -6.77 -0.41
N LEU A 37 7.00 -6.20 -0.63
CA LEU A 37 6.64 -4.84 -0.17
C LEU A 37 6.54 -4.74 1.36
N CYS A 38 6.23 -5.84 2.06
CA CYS A 38 6.04 -5.88 3.51
C CYS A 38 7.29 -6.28 4.27
N MET A 39 8.29 -6.84 3.59
CA MET A 39 9.50 -7.39 4.21
C MET A 39 10.15 -6.40 5.20
N GLU A 40 10.28 -5.13 4.82
CA GLU A 40 10.88 -4.12 5.71
C GLU A 40 9.99 -3.74 6.88
N ALA A 41 8.68 -3.70 6.70
CA ALA A 41 7.72 -3.41 7.76
C ALA A 41 7.66 -4.56 8.78
N GLU A 42 7.56 -5.80 8.30
CA GLU A 42 7.58 -7.00 9.15
C GLU A 42 8.89 -7.10 9.91
N ARG A 43 10.03 -6.89 9.23
CA ARG A 43 11.34 -6.88 9.88
C ARG A 43 11.42 -5.84 10.99
N PHE A 44 10.98 -4.61 10.73
CA PHE A 44 10.94 -3.56 11.75
C PHE A 44 10.06 -3.95 12.95
N LEU A 45 8.87 -4.50 12.70
CA LEU A 45 7.95 -4.91 13.77
C LEU A 45 8.54 -6.03 14.64
N ARG A 46 9.22 -7.02 14.03
CA ARG A 46 9.80 -8.14 14.77
C ARG A 46 11.13 -7.79 15.44
N GLU A 47 12.05 -7.17 14.71
CA GLU A 47 13.44 -7.00 15.15
C GLU A 47 13.66 -5.71 15.94
N THR A 48 12.89 -4.66 15.67
CA THR A 48 13.02 -3.37 16.37
C THR A 48 11.95 -3.19 17.44
N MET A 49 10.70 -3.54 17.13
CA MET A 49 9.59 -3.37 18.07
C MET A 49 9.31 -4.63 18.91
N GLU A 50 10.04 -5.73 18.67
CA GLU A 50 9.90 -7.00 19.39
C GLU A 50 8.46 -7.56 19.40
N MET A 51 7.70 -7.28 18.34
CA MET A 51 6.31 -7.73 18.19
C MET A 51 6.22 -9.07 17.46
N GLN A 52 5.13 -9.79 17.71
CA GLN A 52 4.73 -10.88 16.83
C GLN A 52 4.08 -10.28 15.59
N ALA A 53 4.50 -10.70 14.41
CA ALA A 53 4.01 -10.18 13.14
C ALA A 53 3.65 -11.32 12.19
N LEU A 54 2.81 -11.04 11.19
CA LEU A 54 2.50 -11.95 10.09
C LEU A 54 2.20 -11.14 8.85
N SER A 55 2.90 -11.42 7.75
CA SER A 55 2.65 -10.79 6.45
C SER A 55 1.79 -11.65 5.55
N GLU A 56 0.85 -11.01 4.86
CA GLU A 56 -0.02 -11.64 3.87
C GLU A 56 -0.12 -10.76 2.61
N PRO A 57 -0.22 -11.36 1.40
CA PRO A 57 -0.61 -10.60 0.20
C PRO A 57 -1.99 -9.98 0.39
N ASP A 58 -2.20 -8.78 -0.17
CA ASP A 58 -3.48 -8.07 -0.04
C ASP A 58 -3.79 -7.21 -1.28
N THR A 59 -5.01 -6.71 -1.37
CA THR A 59 -5.39 -5.68 -2.33
C THR A 59 -5.93 -4.47 -1.58
N ILE A 60 -5.20 -3.36 -1.66
CA ILE A 60 -5.41 -2.18 -0.83
C ILE A 60 -6.09 -1.09 -1.66
N ASP A 61 -7.12 -0.47 -1.10
CA ASP A 61 -7.70 0.76 -1.65
C ASP A 61 -6.72 1.93 -1.43
N ASP A 62 -5.94 2.27 -2.46
CA ASP A 62 -4.99 3.38 -2.41
C ASP A 62 -5.63 4.63 -3.01
N TRP A 63 -6.12 5.50 -2.13
CA TRP A 63 -6.74 6.76 -2.48
C TRP A 63 -5.88 7.63 -3.40
N ARG A 64 -4.54 7.53 -3.37
CA ARG A 64 -3.69 8.34 -4.26
C ARG A 64 -3.80 7.91 -5.72
N THR A 65 -4.09 6.63 -5.92
CA THR A 65 -4.29 6.04 -7.25
C THR A 65 -5.76 5.94 -7.63
N GLN A 66 -6.67 6.13 -6.66
CA GLN A 66 -8.12 5.93 -6.82
C GLN A 66 -8.44 4.52 -7.33
N ALA A 67 -7.66 3.53 -6.90
CA ALA A 67 -7.74 2.16 -7.37
C ALA A 67 -7.40 1.16 -6.27
N MET A 68 -7.88 -0.06 -6.48
CA MET A 68 -7.46 -1.24 -5.73
C MET A 68 -6.08 -1.67 -6.24
N VAL A 69 -5.05 -1.54 -5.40
CA VAL A 69 -3.65 -1.80 -5.74
C VAL A 69 -3.19 -3.10 -5.08
N PRO A 70 -2.59 -4.03 -5.84
CA PRO A 70 -1.90 -5.19 -5.26
C PRO A 70 -0.80 -4.72 -4.30
N GLY A 71 -0.84 -5.23 -3.09
CA GLY A 71 0.11 -4.89 -2.04
C GLY A 71 0.17 -6.02 -1.02
N CYS A 72 0.49 -5.69 0.20
CA CYS A 72 0.50 -6.67 1.28
C CYS A 72 0.12 -5.99 2.58
N ARG A 73 -0.30 -6.80 3.55
CA ARG A 73 -0.51 -6.35 4.92
C ARG A 73 0.40 -7.09 5.89
N VAL A 74 0.77 -6.41 6.96
CA VAL A 74 1.40 -7.00 8.14
C VAL A 74 0.45 -6.79 9.31
N THR A 75 0.02 -7.87 9.93
CA THR A 75 -0.69 -7.82 11.21
C THR A 75 0.32 -8.09 12.31
N ALA A 76 0.40 -7.22 13.31
CA ALA A 76 1.31 -7.39 14.42
C ALA A 76 0.66 -7.14 15.78
N ALA A 77 1.08 -7.89 16.79
CA ALA A 77 0.63 -7.81 18.16
C ALA A 77 1.80 -7.70 19.14
N GLY A 78 1.59 -6.97 20.21
CA GLY A 78 2.48 -6.88 21.36
C GLY A 78 1.70 -6.70 22.66
N ALA A 79 2.39 -6.80 23.79
CA ALA A 79 1.83 -6.57 25.12
C ALA A 79 2.54 -5.39 25.78
N THR A 80 1.79 -4.58 26.53
CA THR A 80 2.35 -3.41 27.23
C THR A 80 1.52 -3.00 28.43
N ARG A 81 2.16 -2.32 29.39
CA ARG A 81 1.52 -1.63 30.53
C ARG A 81 1.22 -0.16 30.22
N ASP A 82 1.78 0.38 29.14
CA ASP A 82 1.67 1.78 28.76
C ASP A 82 0.28 2.15 28.23
N THR A 83 -0.03 3.44 28.22
CA THR A 83 -1.25 3.98 27.61
C THR A 83 -1.22 3.88 26.08
N PRO A 84 -2.38 3.76 25.40
CA PRO A 84 -2.43 3.71 23.94
C PRO A 84 -1.66 4.86 23.26
N THR A 85 -1.77 6.07 23.81
CA THR A 85 -1.07 7.25 23.31
C THR A 85 0.45 7.16 23.48
N GLN A 86 0.93 6.61 24.61
CA GLN A 86 2.37 6.40 24.81
C GLN A 86 2.92 5.39 23.82
N VAL A 87 2.21 4.28 23.61
CA VAL A 87 2.61 3.22 22.67
C VAL A 87 2.66 3.75 21.24
N ALA A 88 1.56 4.37 20.76
CA ALA A 88 1.49 4.89 19.41
C ALA A 88 2.56 5.97 19.14
N ARG A 89 2.74 6.90 20.08
CA ARG A 89 3.76 7.95 19.96
C ARG A 89 5.17 7.34 19.93
N GLY A 90 5.50 6.49 20.90
CA GLY A 90 6.82 5.85 20.98
C GLY A 90 7.14 5.03 19.73
N PHE A 91 6.15 4.30 19.21
CA PHE A 91 6.28 3.57 17.95
C PHE A 91 6.66 4.49 16.79
N PHE A 92 5.93 5.60 16.60
CA PHE A 92 6.18 6.50 15.47
C PHE A 92 7.49 7.30 15.62
N GLU A 93 7.90 7.61 16.85
CA GLU A 93 9.23 8.18 17.13
C GLU A 93 10.34 7.22 16.69
N VAL A 94 10.29 5.96 17.14
CA VAL A 94 11.27 4.92 16.75
C VAL A 94 11.25 4.66 15.24
N LEU A 95 10.07 4.61 14.62
CA LEU A 95 9.92 4.40 13.18
C LEU A 95 10.61 5.53 12.39
N ALA A 96 10.39 6.79 12.78
CA ALA A 96 11.01 7.95 12.14
C ALA A 96 12.54 7.97 12.29
N GLU A 97 13.07 7.47 13.41
CA GLU A 97 14.51 7.33 13.64
C GLU A 97 15.14 6.12 12.91
N SER A 98 14.31 5.16 12.47
CA SER A 98 14.74 3.90 11.86
C SER A 98 14.96 3.97 10.35
N GLY A 99 15.12 5.17 9.78
CA GLY A 99 15.38 5.39 8.35
C GLY A 99 14.14 5.32 7.46
N TRP A 100 12.94 5.29 8.03
CA TRP A 100 11.70 5.46 7.29
C TRP A 100 11.44 6.94 7.01
N THR A 101 10.99 7.26 5.79
CA THR A 101 10.66 8.64 5.42
C THR A 101 9.16 8.87 5.54
N ARG A 102 8.72 9.84 6.34
CA ARG A 102 7.30 10.20 6.41
C ARG A 102 6.84 10.66 5.02
N THR A 103 5.76 10.05 4.52
CA THR A 103 5.10 10.50 3.28
C THR A 103 3.89 11.33 3.70
N PRO A 104 3.91 12.66 3.51
CA PRO A 104 2.84 13.52 4.00
C PRO A 104 1.48 13.13 3.41
N ASP A 105 0.47 12.99 4.27
CA ASP A 105 -0.94 13.02 3.88
C ASP A 105 -1.47 14.42 4.18
N PRO A 106 -2.13 15.11 3.23
CA PRO A 106 -2.70 16.44 3.47
C PRO A 106 -3.68 16.50 4.65
N GLN A 107 -4.22 15.36 5.08
CA GLN A 107 -5.16 15.26 6.20
C GLN A 107 -4.55 14.66 7.48
N ASP A 108 -3.23 14.45 7.52
CA ASP A 108 -2.55 13.92 8.72
C ASP A 108 -2.95 14.73 9.96
N ALA A 109 -3.71 14.13 10.87
CA ALA A 109 -4.09 14.77 12.12
C ALA A 109 -2.95 14.62 13.15
N PRO A 110 -2.73 15.61 14.05
CA PRO A 110 -1.64 15.56 15.03
C PRO A 110 -1.73 14.36 16.01
N ASN A 111 -2.90 13.71 16.09
CA ASN A 111 -3.18 12.60 17.00
C ASN A 111 -3.56 11.32 16.25
N GLU A 112 -3.29 11.25 14.94
CA GLU A 112 -3.78 10.16 14.12
C GLU A 112 -3.12 8.84 14.50
N ALA A 113 -3.94 7.81 14.71
CA ALA A 113 -3.48 6.46 14.98
C ALA A 113 -2.94 5.78 13.71
N SER A 114 -2.98 6.44 12.55
CA SER A 114 -2.55 5.91 11.27
C SER A 114 -1.62 6.90 10.57
N LEU A 115 -0.38 6.50 10.28
CA LEU A 115 0.60 7.35 9.59
C LEU A 115 1.30 6.57 8.48
N ARG A 116 1.57 7.24 7.35
CA ARG A 116 2.21 6.64 6.17
C ARG A 116 3.70 6.95 6.09
N TYR A 117 4.50 5.90 5.94
CA TYR A 117 5.95 6.00 5.79
C TYR A 117 6.43 5.23 4.56
N ARG A 118 7.54 5.70 3.99
CA ARG A 118 8.18 5.12 2.80
C ARG A 118 9.51 4.49 3.16
N ARG A 119 9.78 3.30 2.62
CA ARG A 119 11.07 2.62 2.66
C ARG A 119 11.23 1.67 1.49
N LEU A 120 12.43 1.64 0.90
CA LEU A 120 12.80 0.77 -0.23
C LEU A 120 11.76 0.68 -1.38
N GLY A 121 11.09 1.80 -1.69
CA GLY A 121 10.12 1.84 -2.78
C GLY A 121 8.72 1.32 -2.43
N ALA A 122 8.43 1.01 -1.16
CA ALA A 122 7.09 0.75 -0.65
C ALA A 122 6.59 1.92 0.21
N ASP A 123 5.31 2.24 0.09
CA ASP A 123 4.58 3.13 0.99
C ASP A 123 3.70 2.31 1.92
N CYS A 124 4.00 2.34 3.21
CA CYS A 124 3.31 1.58 4.25
C CYS A 124 2.50 2.49 5.16
N LEU A 125 1.20 2.23 5.26
CA LEU A 125 0.31 2.87 6.23
C LEU A 125 0.30 2.05 7.51
N PHE A 126 0.88 2.59 8.58
CA PHE A 126 0.93 1.96 9.89
C PHE A 126 -0.24 2.44 10.74
N THR A 127 -1.12 1.53 11.14
CA THR A 127 -2.33 1.84 11.92
C THR A 127 -2.28 1.15 13.28
N TYR A 128 -2.16 1.94 14.33
CA TYR A 128 -2.28 1.50 15.71
C TYR A 128 -3.74 1.25 16.09
N TYR A 129 -3.99 0.19 16.85
CA TYR A 129 -5.23 -0.01 17.58
C TYR A 129 -4.97 -0.83 18.86
N ASP A 130 -5.82 -0.66 19.87
CA ASP A 130 -5.74 -1.44 21.10
C ASP A 130 -6.73 -2.61 21.10
N GLY A 131 -6.66 -3.47 22.11
CA GLY A 131 -7.56 -4.62 22.25
C GLY A 131 -9.05 -4.30 22.48
N THR A 132 -9.47 -3.02 22.47
CA THR A 132 -10.90 -2.67 22.48
C THR A 132 -11.53 -2.71 21.09
N SER A 133 -10.70 -2.74 20.05
CA SER A 133 -11.10 -2.92 18.65
C SER A 133 -10.43 -4.16 18.09
N THR A 134 -11.15 -4.95 17.30
CA THR A 134 -10.65 -6.19 16.69
C THR A 134 -11.02 -6.22 15.22
N LEU A 135 -10.10 -6.70 14.40
CA LEU A 135 -10.33 -6.94 12.98
C LEU A 135 -10.98 -8.32 12.72
N ASN A 136 -10.98 -9.21 13.72
CA ASN A 136 -11.52 -10.57 13.65
C ASN A 136 -10.96 -11.37 12.46
N THR A 137 -9.64 -11.31 12.25
CA THR A 137 -8.95 -12.04 11.19
C THR A 137 -8.13 -13.20 11.75
N GLU A 138 -7.89 -14.22 10.94
CA GLU A 138 -7.02 -15.35 11.31
C GLU A 138 -5.60 -14.88 11.65
N ALA A 139 -5.09 -13.89 10.92
CA ALA A 139 -3.79 -13.28 11.19
C ALA A 139 -3.75 -12.63 12.57
N GLU A 140 -4.79 -11.87 12.96
CA GLU A 140 -4.89 -11.25 14.28
C GLU A 140 -4.90 -12.30 15.39
N PHE A 141 -5.71 -13.35 15.27
CA PHE A 141 -5.70 -14.44 16.26
C PHE A 141 -4.34 -15.14 16.34
N THR A 142 -3.70 -15.40 15.19
CA THR A 142 -2.40 -16.06 15.12
C THR A 142 -1.31 -15.27 15.84
N VAL A 143 -1.23 -13.94 15.62
CA VAL A 143 -0.21 -13.12 16.29
C VAL A 143 -0.53 -12.91 17.76
N SER A 144 -1.81 -12.81 18.15
CA SER A 144 -2.22 -12.70 19.55
C SER A 144 -1.88 -13.95 20.36
N ASP A 145 -2.14 -15.14 19.80
CA ASP A 145 -1.82 -16.42 20.45
C ASP A 145 -0.31 -16.61 20.66
N ALA A 146 0.52 -15.93 19.88
CA ALA A 146 1.98 -15.98 19.98
C ALA A 146 2.57 -14.95 20.97
N VAL A 147 1.76 -14.01 21.48
CA VAL A 147 2.23 -13.00 22.44
C VAL A 147 2.02 -13.50 23.86
N GLU A 148 3.10 -13.51 24.64
CA GLU A 148 3.02 -13.73 26.08
C GLU A 148 2.56 -12.43 26.77
N ILE A 149 1.59 -12.55 27.69
CA ILE A 149 1.03 -11.40 28.42
C ILE A 149 1.32 -11.54 29.91
N GLU A 150 2.01 -10.57 30.49
CA GLU A 150 2.28 -10.53 31.92
C GLU A 150 1.13 -9.91 32.72
N PRO A 151 1.06 -10.14 34.05
CA PRO A 151 0.11 -9.43 34.90
C PRO A 151 0.20 -7.90 34.74
N GLY A 152 -0.95 -7.29 34.46
CA GLY A 152 -1.09 -5.85 34.27
C GLY A 152 -0.84 -5.34 32.84
N GLU A 153 -0.47 -6.21 31.91
CA GLU A 153 -0.34 -5.87 30.50
C GLU A 153 -1.65 -5.99 29.74
N ARG A 154 -1.71 -5.34 28.58
CA ARG A 154 -2.77 -5.45 27.58
C ARG A 154 -2.18 -5.59 26.19
N PHE A 155 -2.93 -6.24 25.31
CA PHE A 155 -2.62 -6.26 23.90
C PHE A 155 -2.73 -4.88 23.27
N PHE A 156 -1.82 -4.63 22.34
CA PHE A 156 -1.95 -3.60 21.31
C PHE A 156 -1.52 -4.18 19.98
N TYR A 157 -1.93 -3.52 18.90
CA TYR A 157 -1.77 -4.02 17.56
C TYR A 157 -1.31 -2.92 16.61
N PHE A 158 -0.64 -3.37 15.54
CA PHE A 158 -0.43 -2.59 14.34
C PHE A 158 -0.91 -3.37 13.13
N LEU A 159 -1.80 -2.76 12.35
CA LEU A 159 -2.07 -3.17 10.98
C LEU A 159 -1.25 -2.27 10.06
N VAL A 160 -0.38 -2.88 9.27
CA VAL A 160 0.44 -2.18 8.28
C VAL A 160 0.01 -2.59 6.89
N MET A 161 -0.33 -1.62 6.04
CA MET A 161 -0.71 -1.89 4.65
C MET A 161 0.31 -1.24 3.72
N CYS A 162 1.04 -2.04 2.95
CA CYS A 162 2.11 -1.58 2.07
C CYS A 162 1.71 -1.71 0.59
N THR A 163 1.84 -0.61 -0.14
CA THR A 163 1.68 -0.55 -1.60
C THR A 163 2.97 -0.09 -2.26
N PRO A 164 3.15 -0.31 -3.59
CA PRO A 164 4.25 0.33 -4.32
C PRO A 164 4.23 1.85 -4.11
N ALA A 165 5.41 2.45 -4.02
CA ALA A 165 5.52 3.88 -3.80
C ALA A 165 4.84 4.68 -4.92
N ALA A 166 4.00 5.64 -4.53
CA ALA A 166 3.31 6.54 -5.45
C ALA A 166 3.53 8.01 -5.05
N PRO A 167 3.36 8.97 -5.97
CA PRO A 167 3.35 10.38 -5.62
C PRO A 167 2.26 10.69 -4.57
N ALA A 168 2.43 11.77 -3.80
CA ALA A 168 1.32 12.30 -3.03
C ALA A 168 0.22 12.79 -3.99
N ALA A 169 -1.04 12.66 -3.58
CA ALA A 169 -2.19 13.19 -4.29
C ALA A 169 -3.00 14.06 -3.32
N GLU A 170 -4.00 14.80 -3.81
CA GLU A 170 -4.98 15.41 -2.92
C GLU A 170 -6.08 14.39 -2.61
N ARG A 171 -6.54 14.33 -1.36
CA ARG A 171 -7.76 13.60 -1.01
C ARG A 171 -8.95 14.39 -1.57
N GLY A 172 -9.29 14.13 -2.82
CA GLY A 172 -10.40 14.80 -3.50
C GLY A 172 -11.74 14.42 -2.88
N GLY A 173 -12.52 15.42 -2.47
CA GLY A 173 -13.98 15.31 -2.47
C GLY A 173 -14.42 14.94 -3.89
N GLY A 174 -15.46 14.11 -4.00
CA GLY A 174 -15.94 13.60 -5.28
C GLY A 174 -16.17 14.71 -6.33
N PRO A 175 -16.34 14.34 -7.61
CA PRO A 175 -16.58 15.32 -8.66
C PRO A 175 -17.86 16.13 -8.33
N GLY A 176 -17.72 17.36 -7.81
CA GLY A 176 -18.89 18.19 -7.53
C GLY A 176 -18.86 19.23 -6.40
N THR A 177 -17.72 19.61 -5.80
CA THR A 177 -17.71 20.79 -4.92
C THR A 177 -16.66 21.80 -5.36
N GLY A 178 -16.95 22.47 -6.48
CA GLY A 178 -16.37 23.78 -6.74
C GLY A 178 -16.77 24.72 -5.60
N VAL A 179 -15.78 25.27 -4.91
CA VAL A 179 -15.96 26.37 -3.95
C VAL A 179 -15.93 27.71 -4.71
N ASP A 180 -16.48 27.70 -5.93
CA ASP A 180 -16.68 28.87 -6.78
C ASP A 180 -18.17 28.96 -7.12
N ASP A 181 -19.02 29.16 -6.10
CA ASP A 181 -20.38 29.71 -6.25
C ASP A 181 -21.06 29.86 -4.87
N ILE A 182 -20.65 30.87 -4.08
CA ILE A 182 -21.60 31.54 -3.17
C ILE A 182 -21.50 33.04 -3.43
N PRO A 183 -22.30 33.58 -4.37
CA PRO A 183 -22.50 35.01 -4.45
C PRO A 183 -23.35 35.44 -3.25
N SER A 184 -22.75 36.22 -2.35
CA SER A 184 -23.39 37.35 -1.65
C SER A 184 -24.91 37.24 -1.39
N LEU A 185 -25.29 36.65 -0.26
CA LEU A 185 -26.58 36.89 0.39
C LEU A 185 -26.41 37.09 1.90
N LEU A 186 -25.74 38.18 2.24
CA LEU A 186 -25.99 38.93 3.47
C LEU A 186 -26.39 40.35 3.05
N ARG A 187 -27.70 40.54 2.90
CA ARG A 187 -28.41 41.78 3.15
C ARG A 187 -29.49 41.49 4.17
#